data_AF-A0A6P5SMD1-F1
#
_entry.id   AF-A0A6P5SMD1-F1
#
_cell.length_a   1.000
_cell.length_b   1.000
_cell.length_c   1.000
_cell.angle_alpha   90.00
_cell.angle_beta   90.00
_cell.angle_gamma   90.00
#
_symmetry.space_group_name_H-M   'P 1'
#
loop_
_entity.id
_entity.type
_entity.pdbx_description
1 polymer ?
#
loop_
_entity_poly.entity_id
_entity_poly.type
_entity_poly.pdbx_seq_one_letter_code
_entity_poly.pdbx_strand_id
1 'polypeptide(L)'
;MLQPQNVMDQQNQLYQSQRPLPETSSNSTAQTGHATGGDWQEEVFQKIKFMKEMYLPELSEMYQKIATKLQQLDSLPQQPKSEQLEKLKMFRTILERLISVLQISKSSISPGLKDKLLLYEKQMVSVINTNRPRKPVSSLHQRTAPTAAPPT
;
A
#
# COMPACT_ATOMS: atom_id res chain seq x y z
N MET A 1 -9.34 78.38 25.69
CA MET A 1 -10.43 77.41 25.39
C MET A 1 -10.28 76.97 23.94
N LEU A 2 -9.66 75.81 23.70
CA LEU A 2 -9.49 75.24 22.35
C LEU A 2 -10.08 73.83 22.36
N GLN A 3 -11.00 73.59 21.43
CA GLN A 3 -11.78 72.38 21.23
C GLN A 3 -10.90 71.18 20.83
N PRO A 4 -11.27 69.94 21.20
CA PRO A 4 -10.57 68.74 20.75
C PRO A 4 -10.96 68.39 19.30
N GLN A 5 -9.92 68.16 18.47
CA GLN A 5 -10.03 67.78 17.08
C GLN A 5 -10.53 66.34 16.93
N ASN A 6 -11.59 66.23 16.14
CA ASN A 6 -12.29 65.05 15.65
C ASN A 6 -11.35 63.95 15.09
N VAL A 7 -11.30 62.79 15.75
CA VAL A 7 -10.53 61.59 15.34
C VAL A 7 -11.37 60.56 14.55
N MET A 8 -12.58 60.93 14.09
CA MET A 8 -13.54 59.97 13.54
C MET A 8 -13.42 59.77 12.01
N ASP A 9 -12.71 60.64 11.29
CA ASP A 9 -12.68 60.60 9.81
C ASP A 9 -11.70 59.54 9.24
N GLN A 10 -10.73 59.06 10.03
CA GLN A 10 -9.68 58.19 9.51
C GLN A 10 -10.11 56.73 9.29
N GLN A 11 -11.24 56.29 9.87
CA GLN A 11 -11.72 54.91 9.70
C GLN A 11 -12.60 54.68 8.46
N ASN A 12 -13.09 55.72 7.79
CA ASN A 12 -13.95 55.54 6.61
C ASN A 12 -13.16 55.25 5.32
N GLN A 13 -11.87 55.59 5.27
CA GLN A 13 -11.05 55.42 4.06
C GLN A 13 -10.57 53.97 3.81
N LEU A 14 -10.64 53.08 4.80
CA LEU A 14 -10.24 51.68 4.61
C LEU A 14 -11.29 50.80 3.90
N TYR A 15 -12.52 51.31 3.71
CA TYR A 15 -13.64 50.54 3.16
C TYR A 15 -14.03 50.87 1.71
N GLN A 16 -13.33 51.81 1.05
CA GLN A 16 -13.66 52.27 -0.32
C GLN A 16 -12.78 51.68 -1.43
N SER A 17 -12.12 50.55 -1.19
CA SER A 17 -11.34 49.84 -2.22
C SER A 17 -12.06 48.63 -2.81
N GLN A 18 -13.37 48.72 -3.03
CA GLN A 18 -14.13 47.80 -3.88
C GLN A 18 -14.60 48.52 -5.14
N ARG A 19 -13.90 48.29 -6.26
CA ARG A 19 -14.42 48.57 -7.61
C ARG A 19 -14.77 47.25 -8.30
N PRO A 20 -15.94 47.13 -8.95
CA PRO A 20 -16.26 45.98 -9.79
C PRO A 20 -15.85 46.16 -11.27
N LEU A 21 -15.25 45.10 -11.83
CA LEU A 21 -15.13 44.64 -13.24
C LEU A 21 -14.37 45.50 -14.29
N PRO A 22 -13.67 44.88 -15.28
CA PRO A 22 -14.28 44.00 -16.30
C PRO A 22 -13.57 42.67 -16.60
N GLU A 23 -14.36 41.71 -17.09
CA GLU A 23 -13.92 40.44 -17.65
C GLU A 23 -13.11 40.65 -18.94
N THR A 24 -11.93 40.03 -19.05
CA THR A 24 -11.40 39.52 -20.33
C THR A 24 -10.29 38.50 -20.12
N SER A 25 -10.29 37.50 -20.99
CA SER A 25 -9.16 36.65 -21.36
C SER A 25 -8.83 35.45 -20.46
N SER A 26 -9.67 34.43 -20.57
CA SER A 26 -9.28 33.04 -20.41
C SER A 26 -8.20 32.66 -21.44
N ASN A 27 -6.93 32.77 -21.07
CA ASN A 27 -5.87 31.94 -21.66
C ASN A 27 -5.25 31.11 -20.54
N SER A 28 -5.93 30.00 -20.23
CA SER A 28 -5.45 28.98 -19.33
C SER A 28 -4.33 28.21 -20.01
N THR A 29 -3.09 28.51 -19.64
CA THR A 29 -1.98 27.55 -19.77
C THR A 29 -1.47 27.33 -18.36
N ALA A 30 -1.89 26.22 -17.78
CA ALA A 30 -1.56 25.79 -16.43
C ALA A 30 -0.04 25.59 -16.31
N GLN A 31 0.65 26.60 -15.82
CA GLN A 31 1.97 26.47 -15.23
C GLN A 31 1.94 27.20 -13.89
N THR A 32 1.78 26.43 -12.83
CA THR A 32 2.61 26.49 -11.62
C THR A 32 2.21 25.28 -10.79
N GLY A 33 3.16 24.35 -10.62
CA GLY A 33 2.99 23.17 -9.78
C GLY A 33 2.50 23.58 -8.40
N HIS A 34 1.35 23.03 -8.03
CA HIS A 34 0.79 23.20 -6.70
C HIS A 34 1.55 22.28 -5.74
N ALA A 35 2.80 22.65 -5.43
CA ALA A 35 3.59 21.98 -4.40
C ALA A 35 3.01 22.35 -3.03
N THR A 36 2.00 21.60 -2.58
CA THR A 36 1.21 21.96 -1.39
C THR A 36 1.00 20.76 -0.50
N GLY A 37 2.07 20.28 0.16
CA GLY A 37 2.01 19.30 1.25
C GLY A 37 1.46 17.90 0.91
N GLY A 38 0.82 17.74 -0.25
CA GLY A 38 0.11 16.54 -0.71
C GLY A 38 0.80 15.80 -1.85
N ASP A 39 1.93 16.29 -2.36
CA ASP A 39 2.70 15.59 -3.41
C ASP A 39 3.25 14.27 -2.90
N TRP A 40 3.98 14.28 -1.78
CA TRP A 40 4.50 13.04 -1.20
C TRP A 40 3.38 12.09 -0.76
N GLN A 41 2.24 12.64 -0.31
CA GLN A 41 1.08 11.83 0.09
C GLN A 41 0.41 11.20 -1.14
N GLU A 42 0.33 11.93 -2.25
CA GLU A 42 -0.15 11.43 -3.54
C GLU A 42 0.80 10.36 -4.10
N GLU A 43 2.11 10.59 -4.08
CA GLU A 43 3.11 9.61 -4.52
C GLU A 43 3.00 8.29 -3.73
N VAL A 44 2.91 8.40 -2.40
CA VAL A 44 2.73 7.23 -1.52
C VAL A 44 1.39 6.54 -1.80
N PHE A 45 0.32 7.31 -2.02
CA PHE A 45 -0.98 6.75 -2.34
C PHE A 45 -0.98 6.02 -3.68
N GLN A 46 -0.36 6.59 -4.73
CA GLN A 46 -0.21 5.92 -6.03
C GLN A 46 0.65 4.66 -5.91
N LYS A 47 1.71 4.67 -5.11
CA LYS A 47 2.51 3.47 -4.83
C LYS A 47 1.69 2.40 -4.10
N ILE A 48 0.88 2.76 -3.11
CA ILE A 48 -0.05 1.84 -2.43
C ILE A 48 -1.04 1.24 -3.42
N LYS A 49 -1.62 2.05 -4.33
CA LYS A 49 -2.51 1.57 -5.39
C LYS A 49 -1.82 0.55 -6.29
N PHE A 50 -0.62 0.86 -6.77
CA PHE A 50 0.17 -0.06 -7.60
C PHE A 50 0.44 -1.39 -6.85
N MET A 51 0.88 -1.32 -5.60
CA MET A 51 1.11 -2.50 -4.77
C MET A 51 -0.17 -3.29 -4.52
N LYS A 52 -1.31 -2.61 -4.38
CA LYS A 52 -2.63 -3.24 -4.24
C LYS A 52 -2.97 -4.05 -5.48
N GLU A 53 -2.84 -3.48 -6.66
CA GLU A 53 -3.12 -4.18 -7.93
C GLU A 53 -2.20 -5.39 -8.14
N MET A 54 -0.91 -5.24 -7.81
CA MET A 54 0.10 -6.29 -8.04
C MET A 54 0.09 -7.42 -7.02
N TYR A 55 -0.28 -7.16 -5.76
CA TYR A 55 -0.06 -8.12 -4.68
C TYR A 55 -1.34 -8.54 -3.95
N LEU A 56 -2.42 -7.74 -4.01
CA LEU A 56 -3.65 -8.06 -3.29
C LEU A 56 -4.27 -9.41 -3.70
N PRO A 57 -4.33 -9.82 -4.98
CA PRO A 57 -4.96 -11.08 -5.34
C PRO A 57 -4.26 -12.27 -4.68
N GLU A 58 -2.93 -12.32 -4.74
CA GLU A 58 -2.09 -13.37 -4.17
C GLU A 58 -2.13 -13.37 -2.64
N LEU A 59 -2.08 -12.19 -2.01
CA LEU A 59 -2.25 -12.07 -0.57
C LEU A 59 -3.62 -12.56 -0.10
N SER A 60 -4.67 -12.25 -0.86
CA SER A 60 -6.04 -12.66 -0.57
C SER A 60 -6.22 -14.17 -0.73
N GLU A 61 -5.66 -14.75 -1.80
CA GLU A 61 -5.66 -16.21 -2.01
C GLU A 61 -4.98 -16.93 -0.85
N MET A 62 -3.79 -16.46 -0.45
CA MET A 62 -3.07 -17.02 0.70
C MET A 62 -3.88 -16.92 1.99
N TYR A 63 -4.53 -15.77 2.23
CA TYR A 63 -5.37 -15.56 3.40
C TYR A 63 -6.51 -16.56 3.46
N GLN A 64 -7.23 -16.74 2.35
CA GLN A 64 -8.32 -17.72 2.23
C GLN A 64 -7.80 -19.15 2.47
N LYS A 65 -6.65 -19.50 1.89
CA LYS A 65 -6.05 -20.83 2.07
C LYS A 65 -5.72 -21.12 3.54
N ILE A 66 -5.22 -20.14 4.28
CA ILE A 66 -4.95 -20.30 5.73
C ILE A 66 -6.26 -20.37 6.51
N ALA A 67 -7.25 -19.53 6.20
CA ALA A 67 -8.55 -19.56 6.85
C ALA A 67 -9.20 -20.96 6.70
N THR A 68 -9.19 -21.53 5.49
CA THR A 68 -9.68 -22.89 5.24
C THR A 68 -8.89 -23.95 6.01
N LYS A 69 -7.56 -23.84 6.06
CA LYS A 69 -6.72 -24.77 6.86
C LYS A 69 -7.00 -24.69 8.35
N LEU A 70 -7.20 -23.49 8.89
CA LEU A 70 -7.56 -23.29 10.30
C LEU A 70 -8.92 -23.93 10.59
N GLN A 71 -9.92 -23.71 9.74
CA GLN A 71 -11.24 -24.32 9.89
C GLN A 71 -11.19 -25.86 9.87
N GLN A 72 -10.38 -26.46 8.99
CA GLN A 72 -10.22 -27.92 8.95
C GLN A 72 -9.60 -28.49 10.23
N LEU A 73 -8.68 -27.74 10.86
CA LEU A 73 -8.05 -28.16 12.11
C LEU A 73 -9.01 -28.08 13.31
N ASP A 74 -9.88 -27.08 13.35
CA ASP A 74 -10.93 -26.95 14.38
C ASP A 74 -11.99 -28.06 14.29
N SER A 75 -12.23 -28.62 13.10
CA SER A 75 -13.16 -29.74 12.91
C SER A 75 -12.62 -31.11 13.37
N LEU A 76 -11.33 -31.24 13.72
CA LEU A 76 -10.71 -32.52 14.04
C LEU A 76 -10.63 -32.73 15.57
N PRO A 77 -11.32 -33.74 16.15
CA PRO A 77 -11.58 -33.83 17.59
C PRO A 77 -10.39 -34.18 18.52
N GLN A 78 -9.14 -34.20 18.05
CA GLN A 78 -8.02 -34.82 18.78
C GLN A 78 -6.63 -34.18 18.60
N GLN A 79 -6.48 -33.01 17.97
CA GLN A 79 -5.13 -32.45 17.81
C GLN A 79 -4.70 -31.62 19.03
N PRO A 80 -3.60 -31.98 19.73
CA PRO A 80 -2.94 -31.03 20.62
C PRO A 80 -2.57 -29.81 19.77
N LYS A 81 -3.14 -28.66 20.12
CA LYS A 81 -2.98 -27.38 19.39
C LYS A 81 -1.50 -27.02 19.36
N SER A 82 -0.83 -27.49 18.33
CA SER A 82 0.62 -27.49 18.19
C SER A 82 1.12 -26.14 17.71
N GLU A 83 2.43 -25.93 17.82
CA GLU A 83 3.19 -24.81 17.26
C GLU A 83 2.76 -24.47 15.81
N GLN A 84 2.33 -25.47 15.04
CA GLN A 84 1.83 -25.28 13.67
C GLN A 84 0.55 -24.43 13.61
N LEU A 85 -0.37 -24.60 14.55
CA LEU A 85 -1.59 -23.79 14.64
C LEU A 85 -1.26 -22.34 14.96
N GLU A 86 -0.35 -22.11 15.92
CA GLU A 86 0.12 -20.77 16.28
C GLU A 86 0.84 -20.12 15.10
N LYS A 87 1.69 -20.87 14.39
CA LYS A 87 2.36 -20.40 13.16
C LYS A 87 1.36 -19.99 12.08
N LEU A 88 0.30 -20.78 11.86
CA LEU A 88 -0.76 -20.43 10.91
C LEU A 88 -1.52 -19.16 11.33
N LYS A 89 -1.83 -19.01 12.62
CA LYS A 89 -2.47 -17.80 13.16
C LYS A 89 -1.58 -16.56 12.99
N MET A 90 -0.28 -16.67 13.33
CA MET A 90 0.68 -15.59 13.11
C MET A 90 0.76 -15.20 11.64
N PHE A 91 0.85 -16.19 10.74
CA PHE A 91 0.92 -15.92 9.31
C PHE A 91 -0.36 -15.28 8.77
N ARG A 92 -1.53 -15.68 9.28
CA ARG A 92 -2.81 -15.02 9.01
C ARG A 92 -2.77 -13.54 9.41
N THR A 93 -2.32 -13.23 10.63
CA THR A 93 -2.20 -11.84 11.13
C THR A 93 -1.24 -10.99 10.29
N ILE A 94 -0.14 -11.58 9.80
CA ILE A 94 0.77 -10.88 8.87
C ILE A 94 0.04 -10.51 7.58
N LEU A 95 -0.70 -11.44 6.97
CA LEU A 95 -1.47 -11.16 5.76
C LEU A 95 -2.54 -10.10 5.98
N GLU A 96 -3.26 -10.15 7.11
CA GLU A 96 -4.27 -9.13 7.48
C GLU A 96 -3.62 -7.75 7.52
N ARG A 97 -2.47 -7.62 8.20
CA ARG A 97 -1.73 -6.35 8.26
C ARG A 97 -1.32 -5.85 6.88
N LEU A 98 -0.79 -6.73 6.02
CA LEU A 98 -0.36 -6.34 4.66
C LEU A 98 -1.54 -5.89 3.81
N ILE A 99 -2.67 -6.61 3.87
CA ILE A 99 -3.91 -6.26 3.16
C ILE A 99 -4.46 -4.92 3.70
N SER A 100 -4.46 -4.71 5.02
CA SER A 100 -4.90 -3.44 5.61
C SER A 100 -4.08 -2.26 5.12
N VAL A 101 -2.75 -2.38 5.01
CA VAL A 101 -1.88 -1.34 4.46
C VAL A 101 -2.29 -0.96 3.03
N LEU A 102 -2.66 -1.95 2.21
CA LEU A 102 -3.12 -1.73 0.83
C LEU A 102 -4.50 -1.08 0.71
N GLN A 103 -5.27 -1.05 1.79
CA GLN A 103 -6.62 -0.48 1.82
C GLN A 103 -6.67 0.92 2.44
N ILE A 104 -5.53 1.47 2.88
CA ILE A 104 -5.46 2.80 3.48
C ILE A 104 -5.89 3.87 2.47
N SER A 105 -6.76 4.77 2.91
CA SER A 105 -7.19 5.93 2.12
C SER A 105 -6.11 7.03 2.12
N LYS A 106 -6.07 7.85 1.06
CA LYS A 106 -5.09 8.94 0.92
C LYS A 106 -5.01 9.84 2.16
N SER A 107 -6.15 10.19 2.76
CA SER A 107 -6.23 11.06 3.94
C SER A 107 -5.68 10.41 5.22
N SER A 108 -5.53 9.09 5.26
CA SER A 108 -5.06 8.34 6.43
C SER A 108 -3.57 7.99 6.34
N ILE A 109 -2.88 8.42 5.29
CA ILE A 109 -1.45 8.18 5.12
C ILE A 109 -0.68 9.07 6.09
N SER A 110 0.03 8.43 7.01
CA SER A 110 0.95 9.12 7.93
C SER A 110 2.39 9.08 7.39
N PRO A 111 3.25 10.04 7.77
CA PRO A 111 4.67 10.00 7.43
C PRO A 111 5.37 8.70 7.88
N GLY A 112 4.98 8.15 9.04
CA GLY A 112 5.52 6.87 9.52
C GLY A 112 5.13 5.66 8.66
N LEU A 113 4.00 5.71 7.95
CA LEU A 113 3.65 4.70 6.96
C LEU A 113 4.55 4.82 5.72
N LYS A 114 4.76 6.06 5.23
CA LYS A 114 5.66 6.33 4.11
C LYS A 114 7.04 5.71 4.34
N ASP A 115 7.63 5.91 5.49
CA ASP A 115 8.99 5.40 5.79
C ASP A 115 9.04 3.87 5.88
N LYS A 116 7.91 3.23 6.19
CA LYS A 116 7.77 1.76 6.26
C LYS A 116 7.27 1.14 4.97
N LEU A 117 6.86 1.92 3.97
CA LEU A 117 6.23 1.41 2.76
C LEU A 117 7.14 0.43 2.00
N LEU A 118 8.44 0.77 1.90
CA LEU A 118 9.44 -0.09 1.28
C LEU A 118 9.62 -1.41 2.04
N LEU A 119 9.51 -1.39 3.37
CA LEU A 119 9.57 -2.60 4.20
C LEU A 119 8.33 -3.49 3.95
N TYR A 120 7.15 -2.88 3.84
CA TYR A 120 5.93 -3.61 3.50
C TYR A 120 6.03 -4.25 2.12
N GLU A 121 6.54 -3.53 1.11
CA GLU A 121 6.76 -4.08 -0.23
C GLU A 121 7.66 -5.32 -0.21
N LYS A 122 8.81 -5.24 0.48
CA LYS A 122 9.72 -6.38 0.65
C LYS A 122 9.05 -7.56 1.36
N GLN A 123 8.27 -7.29 2.39
CA GLN A 123 7.54 -8.34 3.13
C GLN A 123 6.50 -9.03 2.23
N MET A 124 5.74 -8.27 1.44
CA MET A 124 4.73 -8.82 0.51
C MET A 124 5.40 -9.74 -0.51
N VAL A 125 6.48 -9.28 -1.14
CA VAL A 125 7.26 -10.08 -2.10
C VAL A 125 7.80 -11.35 -1.43
N SER A 126 8.35 -11.26 -0.21
CA SER A 126 8.87 -12.42 0.53
C SER A 126 7.78 -13.45 0.86
N VAL A 127 6.60 -12.98 1.30
CA VAL A 127 5.45 -13.84 1.63
C VAL A 127 4.95 -14.56 0.37
N ILE A 128 4.76 -13.82 -0.72
CA ILE A 128 4.29 -14.36 -2.01
C ILE A 128 5.30 -15.41 -2.55
N ASN A 129 6.60 -15.10 -2.52
CA ASN A 129 7.64 -16.01 -3.00
C ASN A 129 7.74 -17.29 -2.17
N THR A 130 7.53 -17.19 -0.85
CA THR A 130 7.54 -18.37 0.05
C THR A 130 6.38 -19.33 -0.26
N ASN A 131 5.26 -18.79 -0.75
CA ASN A 131 4.06 -19.56 -1.03
C ASN A 131 3.94 -20.02 -2.48
N ARG A 132 4.84 -19.55 -3.37
CA ARG A 132 4.90 -20.02 -4.75
C ARG A 132 5.09 -21.54 -4.72
N PRO A 133 4.22 -22.33 -5.38
CA PRO A 133 4.43 -23.77 -5.45
C PRO A 133 5.81 -23.98 -6.05
N ARG A 134 6.75 -24.50 -5.25
CA ARG A 134 8.03 -24.97 -5.78
C ARG A 134 7.64 -25.95 -6.87
N LYS A 135 7.92 -25.60 -8.13
CA LYS A 135 7.91 -26.59 -9.21
C LYS A 135 8.77 -27.74 -8.65
N PRO A 136 8.26 -28.98 -8.56
CA PRO A 136 9.15 -30.09 -8.34
C PRO A 136 10.19 -29.94 -9.46
N VAL A 137 11.44 -29.67 -9.09
CA VAL A 137 12.54 -29.81 -10.02
C VAL A 137 12.44 -31.27 -10.40
N SER A 138 11.86 -31.53 -11.57
CA SER A 138 11.79 -32.86 -12.13
C SER A 138 13.24 -33.27 -12.24
N SER A 139 13.67 -34.17 -11.37
CA SER A 139 14.97 -34.83 -11.39
C SER A 139 15.02 -35.67 -12.66
N LEU A 140 15.13 -34.99 -13.80
CA LEU A 140 15.05 -35.60 -15.11
C LEU A 140 16.48 -35.95 -15.54
N HIS A 141 16.77 -37.25 -15.40
CA HIS A 141 17.90 -38.00 -15.97
C HIS A 141 19.20 -38.10 -15.14
N GLN A 142 19.16 -38.92 -14.08
CA GLN A 142 20.20 -39.96 -13.96
C GLN A 142 19.76 -41.15 -14.83
N ARG A 143 19.94 -41.06 -16.16
CA ARG A 143 19.94 -42.24 -17.02
C ARG A 143 21.40 -42.71 -17.09
N THR A 144 21.81 -43.51 -16.12
CA THR A 144 22.94 -44.42 -16.28
C THR A 144 22.70 -45.24 -17.54
N ALA A 145 23.51 -45.05 -18.57
CA ALA A 145 23.47 -45.87 -19.77
C ALA A 145 24.25 -47.18 -19.51
N PRO A 146 23.64 -48.36 -19.69
CA PRO A 146 24.37 -49.60 -19.85
C PRO A 146 24.31 -50.02 -21.33
N THR A 147 25.41 -49.84 -22.07
CA THR A 147 25.55 -50.42 -23.42
C THR A 147 27.04 -50.71 -23.61
N ALA A 148 27.48 -51.93 -23.27
CA ALA A 148 27.60 -53.10 -24.16
C ALA A 148 28.86 -53.04 -25.04
N ALA A 149 29.67 -54.10 -24.93
CA ALA A 149 30.96 -54.29 -25.59
C ALA A 149 30.85 -54.31 -27.13
N PRO A 150 31.91 -53.91 -27.86
CA PRO A 150 31.99 -54.13 -29.30
C PRO A 150 32.49 -55.55 -29.64
N PRO A 151 31.95 -56.21 -30.67
CA PRO A 151 32.53 -57.43 -31.21
C PRO A 151 33.49 -57.14 -32.37
N THR A 152 34.68 -57.76 -32.30
CA THR A 152 35.41 -58.56 -33.30
C THR A 152 36.90 -58.33 -33.15
#